data_AF-A0A5E4YBD6-F1
#
_entry.id   AF-A0A5E4YBD6-F1
#
_cell.length_a   1.000
_cell.length_b   1.000
_cell.length_c   1.000
_cell.angle_alpha   90.00
_cell.angle_beta   90.00
_cell.angle_gamma   90.00
#
_symmetry.space_group_name_H-M   'P 1'
#
loop_
_entity.id
_entity.type
_entity.pdbx_description
1 polymer ?
#
loop_
_entity_poly.entity_id
_entity_poly.type
_entity_poly.pdbx_seq_one_letter_code
_entity_poly.pdbx_strand_id
1 'polypeptide(L)'
;MSRTAARTDRANRPIGPRNDERGTGRAFLLALFMHALLFALLFYGMRWQNSSPAGSEAELWTPSEVAEPTPPVVTPPPTPAPPAVAAPTPPVEDADIALQQKKRKQEQQAAEQARLLEAQQEKARQEALKQKQLAEQQAPADIARKKAAEEAARQQKLADQKKADELKHQKDEAAKKAEALKQQQLVDAQKKADAEKKAQQDKAAKAKAAQEAAAQKAADAARAQRLAALRGMAGGTAGATGNGLGSQAGGTGSGAGGTASAGYADRVRAKVKPNIAYGGDTTGNPTAVVSVRLAPDGSVLSMQLVKSSGNPAWDAAVQSAITKSDPLPRDTNGKAPPSVNLRFSPKG
;
A
#
# COMPACT_ATOMS: atom_id res chain seq x y z
N MET A 1 -43.70 6.14 45.48
CA MET A 1 -43.26 4.78 45.13
C MET A 1 -42.65 4.82 43.74
N SER A 2 -41.35 4.54 43.61
CA SER A 2 -40.58 4.82 42.39
C SER A 2 -40.62 3.65 41.42
N ARG A 3 -41.09 3.88 40.18
CA ARG A 3 -40.83 3.02 39.01
C ARG A 3 -40.70 3.89 37.77
N THR A 4 -39.47 4.13 37.34
CA THR A 4 -39.18 4.90 36.12
C THR A 4 -38.42 4.02 35.14
N ALA A 5 -38.98 3.87 33.93
CA ALA A 5 -38.37 3.46 32.67
C ALA A 5 -37.39 2.26 32.68
N ALA A 6 -37.86 1.13 32.12
CA ALA A 6 -36.99 0.11 31.54
C ALA A 6 -37.13 0.11 30.02
N ARG A 7 -36.00 0.18 29.28
CA ARG A 7 -35.77 -0.25 27.88
C ARG A 7 -36.71 0.32 26.79
N THR A 8 -36.27 0.60 25.56
CA THR A 8 -35.07 0.17 24.84
C THR A 8 -34.82 1.18 23.72
N ASP A 9 -33.59 1.68 23.57
CA ASP A 9 -33.17 2.32 22.32
C ASP A 9 -31.86 1.68 21.83
N ARG A 10 -32.00 0.85 20.79
CA ARG A 10 -30.91 0.21 20.04
C ARG A 10 -31.25 0.31 18.55
N ALA A 11 -31.13 1.49 17.94
CA ALA A 11 -31.16 1.58 16.48
C ALA A 11 -30.39 2.75 15.86
N ASN A 12 -29.38 3.33 16.53
CA ASN A 12 -28.45 4.22 15.84
C ASN A 12 -27.02 4.20 16.42
N ARG A 13 -26.09 3.57 15.69
CA ARG A 13 -24.64 3.77 15.84
C ARG A 13 -24.04 3.87 14.44
N PRO A 14 -23.36 4.97 14.08
CA PRO A 14 -22.68 5.06 12.80
C PRO A 14 -21.55 4.03 12.73
N ILE A 15 -21.50 3.25 11.65
CA ILE A 15 -20.37 2.37 11.34
C ILE A 15 -19.29 3.21 10.67
N GLY A 16 -18.52 3.94 11.49
CA GLY A 16 -17.22 4.48 11.09
C GLY A 16 -16.11 3.47 11.42
N PRO A 17 -14.97 3.49 10.70
CA PRO A 17 -13.80 2.69 11.07
C PRO A 17 -13.29 3.13 12.44
N ARG A 18 -13.37 2.23 13.43
CA ARG A 18 -12.84 2.45 14.78
C ARG A 18 -11.33 2.25 14.77
N ASN A 19 -10.56 3.31 14.55
CA ASN A 19 -9.11 3.25 14.55
C ASN A 19 -8.47 3.33 15.97
N ASP A 20 -9.29 3.30 17.03
CA ASP A 20 -8.87 3.52 18.43
C ASP A 20 -8.72 2.22 19.25
N GLU A 21 -8.08 1.18 18.68
CA GLU A 21 -7.66 0.04 19.49
C GLU A 21 -6.34 0.33 20.21
N ARG A 22 -6.43 0.93 21.41
CA ARG A 22 -5.31 1.16 22.34
C ARG A 22 -4.64 -0.14 22.87
N GLY A 23 -4.95 -1.30 22.29
CA GLY A 23 -4.35 -2.61 22.58
C GLY A 23 -3.34 -3.10 21.52
N THR A 24 -3.37 -2.57 20.29
CA THR A 24 -2.54 -3.07 19.18
C THR A 24 -1.03 -3.03 19.47
N GLY A 25 -0.53 -1.95 20.09
CA GLY A 25 0.87 -1.86 20.51
C GLY A 25 1.28 -2.91 21.56
N ARG A 26 0.37 -3.31 22.45
CA ARG A 26 0.62 -4.40 23.42
C ARG A 26 0.62 -5.76 22.73
N ALA A 27 -0.29 -5.98 21.78
CA ALA A 27 -0.30 -7.19 20.96
C ALA A 27 0.97 -7.31 20.10
N PHE A 28 1.47 -6.20 19.54
CA PHE A 28 2.69 -6.18 18.74
C PHE A 28 3.95 -6.47 19.58
N LEU A 29 4.06 -5.90 20.79
CA LEU A 29 5.12 -6.23 21.73
C LEU A 29 5.08 -7.69 22.18
N LEU A 30 3.90 -8.22 22.48
CA LEU A 30 3.72 -9.61 22.91
C LEU A 30 4.02 -10.60 21.77
N ALA A 31 3.65 -10.27 20.54
CA ALA A 31 4.03 -11.01 19.34
C ALA A 31 5.56 -11.02 19.15
N LEU A 32 6.22 -9.86 19.26
CA LEU A 32 7.68 -9.76 19.14
C LEU A 32 8.39 -10.60 20.21
N PHE A 33 7.88 -10.56 21.46
CA PHE A 33 8.38 -11.36 22.57
C PHE A 33 8.25 -12.88 22.32
N MET A 34 7.09 -13.33 21.82
CA MET A 34 6.89 -14.75 21.46
C MET A 34 7.83 -15.21 20.34
N HIS A 35 8.10 -14.37 19.34
CA HIS A 35 9.07 -14.70 18.29
C HIS A 35 10.50 -14.78 18.85
N ALA A 36 10.90 -13.84 19.71
CA ALA A 36 12.20 -13.88 20.38
C ALA A 36 12.39 -15.14 21.24
N LEU A 37 11.34 -15.57 21.95
CA LEU A 37 11.33 -16.79 22.75
C LEU A 37 11.46 -18.04 21.85
N LEU A 38 10.76 -18.08 20.72
CA LEU A 38 10.90 -19.15 19.72
C LEU A 38 12.32 -19.21 19.12
N PHE A 39 12.92 -18.07 18.78
CA PHE A 39 14.32 -18.01 18.33
C PHE A 39 15.32 -18.47 19.40
N ALA A 40 15.11 -18.09 20.66
CA ALA A 40 15.94 -18.56 21.77
C ALA A 40 15.83 -20.08 21.96
N LEU A 41 14.62 -20.64 21.87
CA LEU A 41 14.38 -22.08 21.97
C LEU A 41 14.97 -22.85 20.79
N LEU A 42 14.86 -22.35 19.55
CA LEU A 42 15.56 -22.93 18.39
C LEU A 42 17.07 -22.85 18.56
N PHE A 43 17.62 -21.73 19.04
CA PHE A 43 19.07 -21.57 19.21
C PHE A 43 19.64 -22.53 20.26
N TYR A 44 18.98 -22.68 21.40
CA TYR A 44 19.40 -23.63 22.43
C TYR A 44 19.14 -25.09 22.02
N GLY A 45 18.01 -25.40 21.38
CA GLY A 45 17.69 -26.75 20.92
C GLY A 45 18.59 -27.24 19.78
N MET A 46 18.85 -26.39 18.77
CA MET A 46 19.74 -26.71 17.66
C MET A 46 21.20 -26.83 18.11
N ARG A 47 21.61 -26.06 19.13
CA ARG A 47 22.92 -26.19 19.77
C ARG A 47 23.07 -27.45 20.63
N TRP A 48 21.97 -28.00 21.13
CA TRP A 48 21.97 -29.30 21.83
C TRP A 48 22.04 -30.49 20.85
N GLN A 49 21.37 -30.38 19.69
CA GLN A 49 21.36 -31.46 18.69
C GLN A 49 22.67 -31.58 17.88
N ASN A 50 23.58 -30.61 18.00
CA ASN A 50 24.92 -30.69 17.40
C ASN A 50 25.91 -31.47 18.28
N SER A 51 25.52 -32.70 18.66
CA SER A 51 26.48 -33.73 19.09
C SER A 51 27.11 -34.33 17.84
N SER A 52 28.44 -34.22 17.72
CA SER A 52 29.16 -34.86 16.61
C SER A 52 28.78 -36.34 16.51
N PRO A 53 28.44 -36.87 15.32
CA PRO A 53 28.29 -38.30 15.16
C PRO A 53 29.56 -38.99 15.63
N ALA A 54 29.45 -39.85 16.64
CA ALA A 54 30.51 -40.80 16.95
C ALA A 54 30.78 -41.60 15.66
N GLY A 55 32.06 -41.73 15.28
CA GLY A 55 32.44 -42.20 13.96
C GLY A 55 31.69 -43.49 13.59
N SER A 56 30.84 -43.40 12.57
CA SER A 56 30.23 -44.57 11.96
C SER A 56 31.31 -45.24 11.13
N GLU A 57 32.14 -46.05 11.80
CA GLU A 57 33.06 -46.97 11.14
C GLU A 57 32.21 -47.96 10.34
N ALA A 58 32.12 -47.71 9.04
CA ALA A 58 31.60 -48.66 8.09
C ALA A 58 32.64 -49.78 7.95
N GLU A 59 32.58 -50.77 8.85
CA GLU A 59 33.31 -52.01 8.67
C GLU A 59 32.92 -52.62 7.33
N LEU A 60 33.85 -52.55 6.38
CA LEU A 60 33.68 -53.06 5.04
C LEU A 60 33.78 -54.59 5.10
N TRP A 61 32.64 -55.24 5.37
CA TRP A 61 32.55 -56.69 5.50
C TRP A 61 33.02 -57.39 4.20
N THR A 62 34.26 -57.86 4.19
CA THR A 62 34.75 -58.84 3.23
C THR A 62 34.36 -60.24 3.74
N PRO A 63 33.47 -60.97 3.06
CA PRO A 63 33.10 -62.30 3.49
C PRO A 63 34.25 -63.29 3.25
N SER A 64 34.49 -64.13 4.26
CA SER A 64 35.10 -65.45 4.15
C SER A 64 36.61 -65.54 3.87
N GLU A 65 37.39 -65.71 4.94
CA GLU A 65 38.34 -66.83 4.99
C GLU A 65 38.39 -67.47 6.40
N VAL A 66 37.48 -68.44 6.58
CA VAL A 66 37.63 -69.73 7.29
C VAL A 66 38.52 -69.80 8.55
N ALA A 67 37.90 -70.14 9.69
CA ALA A 67 38.55 -70.57 10.94
C ALA A 67 39.34 -71.89 10.76
N GLU A 68 40.28 -72.31 11.62
CA GLU A 68 40.09 -72.91 12.97
C GLU A 68 41.47 -73.52 13.39
N PRO A 69 41.66 -74.20 14.55
CA PRO A 69 41.54 -73.78 15.96
C PRO A 69 42.89 -73.83 16.73
N THR A 70 42.89 -73.32 17.97
CA THR A 70 43.93 -73.55 19.01
C THR A 70 43.99 -75.03 19.46
N PRO A 71 45.07 -75.53 20.11
CA PRO A 71 45.11 -75.57 21.59
C PRO A 71 46.58 -75.43 22.15
N PRO A 72 46.99 -75.79 23.40
CA PRO A 72 47.97 -75.01 24.19
C PRO A 72 49.29 -75.79 24.48
N VAL A 73 49.90 -75.63 25.69
CA VAL A 73 50.98 -76.47 26.33
C VAL A 73 52.44 -76.07 25.98
N VAL A 74 53.46 -76.01 26.86
CA VAL A 74 53.61 -76.03 28.36
C VAL A 74 54.99 -75.45 28.76
N THR A 75 55.16 -75.02 30.02
CA THR A 75 56.47 -74.70 30.65
C THR A 75 57.20 -75.93 31.25
N PRO A 76 58.49 -76.16 30.97
CA PRO A 76 59.29 -77.19 31.67
C PRO A 76 60.23 -76.65 32.78
N PRO A 77 60.56 -77.46 33.82
CA PRO A 77 61.50 -77.15 34.92
C PRO A 77 62.99 -77.53 34.61
N PRO A 78 63.99 -77.34 35.51
CA PRO A 78 65.40 -77.20 35.12
C PRO A 78 66.36 -78.39 35.46
N THR A 79 67.55 -78.38 34.81
CA THR A 79 68.84 -79.04 35.21
C THR A 79 68.88 -80.59 34.98
N PRO A 80 70.00 -81.28 34.57
CA PRO A 80 71.44 -80.99 34.79
C PRO A 80 72.42 -81.11 33.58
N ALA A 81 73.69 -80.79 33.83
CA ALA A 81 74.91 -81.06 33.02
C ALA A 81 75.50 -82.46 33.40
N PRO A 82 76.69 -82.96 32.93
CA PRO A 82 77.78 -82.40 32.09
C PRO A 82 77.98 -83.27 30.79
N PRO A 83 79.14 -83.39 30.07
CA PRO A 83 80.49 -82.84 30.22
C PRO A 83 81.04 -82.11 28.96
N ALA A 84 82.37 -82.10 28.77
CA ALA A 84 83.11 -81.25 27.84
C ALA A 84 83.90 -82.01 26.75
N VAL A 85 84.14 -81.36 25.61
CA VAL A 85 85.23 -81.70 24.67
C VAL A 85 85.86 -80.41 24.11
N ALA A 86 87.17 -80.28 24.30
CA ALA A 86 88.19 -79.51 23.57
C ALA A 86 87.98 -78.03 23.17
N ALA A 87 89.01 -77.23 23.48
CA ALA A 87 89.21 -75.85 23.00
C ALA A 87 89.47 -75.80 21.47
N PRO A 88 89.38 -74.60 20.86
CA PRO A 88 90.56 -73.74 20.87
C PRO A 88 90.32 -72.40 21.56
N THR A 89 91.32 -71.94 22.30
CA THR A 89 91.40 -70.60 22.88
C THR A 89 91.79 -69.57 21.81
N PRO A 90 90.94 -68.59 21.45
CA PRO A 90 91.43 -67.33 20.91
C PRO A 90 92.08 -66.51 22.04
N PRO A 91 92.89 -65.47 21.73
CA PRO A 91 93.60 -64.71 22.75
C PRO A 91 92.63 -63.95 23.67
N VAL A 92 92.84 -64.03 24.98
CA VAL A 92 91.94 -63.41 25.98
C VAL A 92 92.02 -61.87 25.92
N GLU A 93 93.12 -61.30 25.45
CA GLU A 93 93.33 -59.85 25.36
C GLU A 93 92.49 -59.18 24.24
N ASP A 94 92.21 -59.87 23.14
CA ASP A 94 91.47 -59.29 22.00
C ASP A 94 89.97 -59.10 22.30
N ALA A 95 89.39 -59.92 23.18
CA ALA A 95 87.97 -59.88 23.53
C ALA A 95 87.60 -58.62 24.34
N ASP A 96 88.43 -58.27 25.33
CA ASP A 96 88.22 -57.06 26.15
C ASP A 96 88.47 -55.78 25.34
N ILE A 97 89.45 -55.79 24.44
CA ILE A 97 89.69 -54.70 23.48
C ILE A 97 88.47 -54.52 22.57
N ALA A 98 87.88 -55.60 22.05
CA ALA A 98 86.68 -55.53 21.21
C ALA A 98 85.45 -55.01 21.98
N LEU A 99 85.25 -55.43 23.23
CA LEU A 99 84.19 -54.91 24.10
C LEU A 99 84.37 -53.42 24.41
N GLN A 100 85.60 -52.97 24.70
CA GLN A 100 85.87 -51.57 24.98
C GLN A 100 85.74 -50.67 23.73
N GLN A 101 86.15 -51.15 22.55
CA GLN A 101 85.88 -50.46 21.27
C GLN A 101 84.39 -50.37 20.97
N LYS A 102 83.61 -51.44 21.22
CA LYS A 102 82.16 -51.44 21.05
C LYS A 102 81.49 -50.44 21.99
N LYS A 103 81.90 -50.39 23.27
CA LYS A 103 81.42 -49.42 24.25
C LYS A 103 81.73 -47.98 23.83
N ARG A 104 82.95 -47.69 23.37
CA ARG A 104 83.33 -46.35 22.85
C ARG A 104 82.51 -45.95 21.62
N LYS A 105 82.26 -46.87 20.67
CA LYS A 105 81.39 -46.60 19.50
C LYS A 105 79.94 -46.32 19.91
N GLN A 106 79.39 -47.09 20.87
CA GLN A 106 78.04 -46.90 21.37
C GLN A 106 77.90 -45.56 22.13
N GLU A 107 78.91 -45.16 22.90
CA GLU A 107 78.97 -43.87 23.58
C GLU A 107 79.09 -42.69 22.58
N GLN A 108 79.89 -42.83 21.52
CA GLN A 108 79.93 -41.86 20.42
C GLN A 108 78.58 -41.72 19.70
N GLN A 109 77.91 -42.84 19.37
CA GLN A 109 76.58 -42.82 18.76
C GLN A 109 75.52 -42.20 19.68
N ALA A 110 75.58 -42.46 20.99
CA ALA A 110 74.70 -41.82 21.96
C ALA A 110 74.95 -40.30 22.06
N ALA A 111 76.22 -39.86 22.01
CA ALA A 111 76.59 -38.44 22.01
C ALA A 111 76.17 -37.73 20.71
N GLU A 112 76.28 -38.38 19.56
CA GLU A 112 75.79 -37.86 18.27
C GLU A 112 74.25 -37.76 18.26
N GLN A 113 73.54 -38.77 18.73
CA GLN A 113 72.08 -38.73 18.86
C GLN A 113 71.62 -37.64 19.84
N ALA A 114 72.30 -37.47 20.98
CA ALA A 114 72.02 -36.39 21.91
C ALA A 114 72.21 -35.01 21.26
N ARG A 115 73.31 -34.80 20.53
CA ARG A 115 73.54 -33.55 19.77
C ARG A 115 72.51 -33.29 18.67
N LEU A 116 72.06 -34.33 17.97
CA LEU A 116 71.01 -34.21 16.95
C LEU A 116 69.66 -33.84 17.57
N LEU A 117 69.30 -34.43 18.73
CA LEU A 117 68.09 -34.09 19.48
C LEU A 117 68.15 -32.67 20.04
N GLU A 118 69.29 -32.25 20.59
CA GLU A 118 69.51 -30.88 21.08
C GLU A 118 69.40 -29.86 19.93
N ALA A 119 70.06 -30.10 18.80
CA ALA A 119 69.96 -29.24 17.62
C ALA A 119 68.53 -29.18 17.02
N GLN A 120 67.74 -30.26 17.11
CA GLN A 120 66.33 -30.23 16.74
C GLN A 120 65.49 -29.40 17.74
N GLN A 121 65.75 -29.54 19.04
CA GLN A 121 65.07 -28.74 20.07
C GLN A 121 65.41 -27.25 19.93
N GLU A 122 66.65 -26.88 19.63
CA GLU A 122 67.03 -25.49 19.37
C GLU A 122 66.32 -24.91 18.15
N LYS A 123 66.26 -25.67 17.03
CA LYS A 123 65.51 -25.25 15.84
C LYS A 123 64.02 -25.06 16.15
N ALA A 124 63.39 -26.02 16.84
CA ALA A 124 62.00 -25.92 17.25
C ALA A 124 61.74 -24.71 18.17
N ARG A 125 62.67 -24.41 19.10
CA ARG A 125 62.60 -23.20 19.95
C ARG A 125 62.74 -21.92 19.12
N GLN A 126 63.66 -21.87 18.16
CA GLN A 126 63.82 -20.70 17.27
C GLN A 126 62.59 -20.48 16.38
N GLU A 127 62.00 -21.55 15.85
CA GLU A 127 60.77 -21.48 15.05
C GLU A 127 59.56 -21.05 15.89
N ALA A 128 59.40 -21.59 17.10
CA ALA A 128 58.37 -21.17 18.05
C ALA A 128 58.52 -19.69 18.46
N LEU A 129 59.75 -19.20 18.68
CA LEU A 129 60.02 -17.79 18.95
C LEU A 129 59.69 -16.90 17.75
N LYS A 130 60.07 -17.30 16.53
CA LYS A 130 59.71 -16.58 15.29
C LYS A 130 58.21 -16.54 15.06
N GLN A 131 57.49 -17.66 15.26
CA GLN A 131 56.03 -17.70 15.18
C GLN A 131 55.37 -16.81 16.23
N LYS A 132 55.85 -16.83 17.48
CA LYS A 132 55.35 -15.95 18.54
C LYS A 132 55.57 -14.48 18.20
N GLN A 133 56.77 -14.10 17.74
CA GLN A 133 57.06 -12.72 17.31
C GLN A 133 56.21 -12.29 16.11
N LEU A 134 55.91 -13.19 15.16
CA LEU A 134 55.05 -12.88 14.02
C LEU A 134 53.59 -12.68 14.46
N ALA A 135 53.07 -13.56 15.33
CA ALA A 135 51.72 -13.45 15.88
C ALA A 135 51.56 -12.19 16.75
N GLU A 136 52.57 -11.85 17.55
CA GLU A 136 52.60 -10.65 18.40
C GLU A 136 52.71 -9.35 17.58
N GLN A 137 53.33 -9.38 16.39
CA GLN A 137 53.32 -8.27 15.43
C GLN A 137 52.00 -8.17 14.64
N GLN A 138 51.38 -9.30 14.29
CA GLN A 138 50.12 -9.32 13.53
C GLN A 138 48.90 -8.94 14.37
N ALA A 139 48.83 -9.36 15.63
CA ALA A 139 47.72 -9.05 16.54
C ALA A 139 47.35 -7.54 16.63
N PRO A 140 48.29 -6.59 16.88
CA PRO A 140 47.97 -5.17 16.90
C PRO A 140 47.60 -4.63 15.51
N ALA A 141 48.20 -5.14 14.43
CA ALA A 141 47.87 -4.74 13.06
C ALA A 141 46.44 -5.16 12.67
N ASP A 142 46.01 -6.37 13.02
CA ASP A 142 44.65 -6.84 12.77
C ASP A 142 43.62 -6.11 13.64
N ILE A 143 43.95 -5.80 14.90
CA ILE A 143 43.08 -4.98 15.76
C ILE A 143 42.94 -3.56 15.20
N ALA A 144 44.03 -2.94 14.75
CA ALA A 144 44.01 -1.62 14.11
C ALA A 144 43.20 -1.64 12.81
N ARG A 145 43.40 -2.66 11.95
CA ARG A 145 42.66 -2.82 10.69
C ARG A 145 41.17 -3.05 10.92
N LYS A 146 40.79 -3.84 11.93
CA LYS A 146 39.37 -4.06 12.31
C LYS A 146 38.74 -2.77 12.84
N LYS A 147 39.41 -2.03 13.73
CA LYS A 147 38.93 -0.73 14.23
C LYS A 147 38.77 0.30 13.10
N ALA A 148 39.75 0.42 12.21
CA ALA A 148 39.67 1.32 11.07
C ALA A 148 38.54 0.95 10.10
N ALA A 149 38.31 -0.35 9.86
CA ALA A 149 37.19 -0.81 9.03
C ALA A 149 35.82 -0.57 9.69
N GLU A 150 35.70 -0.78 11.00
CA GLU A 150 34.47 -0.49 11.77
C GLU A 150 34.19 1.02 11.78
N GLU A 151 35.20 1.85 12.00
CA GLU A 151 35.05 3.30 11.98
C GLU A 151 34.67 3.81 10.58
N ALA A 152 35.35 3.34 9.52
CA ALA A 152 34.99 3.67 8.14
C ALA A 152 33.54 3.25 7.81
N ALA A 153 33.11 2.05 8.20
CA ALA A 153 31.74 1.59 8.03
C ALA A 153 30.73 2.43 8.83
N ARG A 154 31.10 2.91 10.02
CA ARG A 154 30.27 3.80 10.84
C ARG A 154 30.18 5.21 10.25
N GLN A 155 31.29 5.76 9.75
CA GLN A 155 31.31 7.04 9.03
C GLN A 155 30.49 6.97 7.74
N GLN A 156 30.59 5.88 6.97
CA GLN A 156 29.78 5.66 5.78
C GLN A 156 28.29 5.59 6.11
N LYS A 157 27.88 4.80 7.13
CA LYS A 157 26.49 4.77 7.60
C LYS A 157 25.98 6.14 8.05
N LEU A 158 26.80 6.95 8.73
CA LEU A 158 26.44 8.31 9.13
C LEU A 158 26.29 9.25 7.93
N ALA A 159 27.15 9.12 6.91
CA ALA A 159 27.04 9.89 5.67
C ALA A 159 25.80 9.52 4.86
N ASP A 160 25.47 8.23 4.78
CA ASP A 160 24.28 7.72 4.08
C ASP A 160 22.99 8.08 4.83
N GLN A 161 22.99 8.04 6.17
CA GLN A 161 21.88 8.55 6.99
C GLN A 161 21.66 10.06 6.76
N LYS A 162 22.72 10.88 6.83
CA LYS A 162 22.62 12.32 6.56
C LYS A 162 22.07 12.61 5.16
N LYS A 163 22.55 11.91 4.13
CA LYS A 163 22.01 12.04 2.76
C LYS A 163 20.55 11.59 2.66
N ALA A 164 20.15 10.54 3.36
CA ALA A 164 18.78 10.05 3.35
C ALA A 164 17.82 11.03 4.07
N ASP A 165 18.24 11.59 5.19
CA ASP A 165 17.45 12.57 5.95
C ASP A 165 17.39 13.92 5.23
N GLU A 166 18.48 14.36 4.59
CA GLU A 166 18.48 15.55 3.73
C GLU A 166 17.60 15.35 2.49
N LEU A 167 17.65 14.19 1.83
CA LEU A 167 16.76 13.86 0.71
C LEU A 167 15.28 13.79 1.13
N LYS A 168 14.99 13.29 2.34
CA LYS A 168 13.63 13.37 2.91
C LYS A 168 13.22 14.82 3.15
N HIS A 169 14.05 15.62 3.81
CA HIS A 169 13.74 17.01 4.08
C HIS A 169 13.53 17.83 2.79
N GLN A 170 14.34 17.59 1.75
CA GLN A 170 14.15 18.21 0.43
C GLN A 170 12.84 17.76 -0.24
N LYS A 171 12.45 16.48 -0.12
CA LYS A 171 11.16 15.97 -0.62
C LYS A 171 9.98 16.56 0.15
N ASP A 172 10.06 16.66 1.47
CA ASP A 172 9.00 17.22 2.31
C ASP A 172 8.85 18.74 2.10
N GLU A 173 9.96 19.46 1.92
CA GLU A 173 10.00 20.86 1.48
C GLU A 173 9.34 21.04 0.10
N ALA A 174 9.69 20.18 -0.87
CA ALA A 174 9.13 20.24 -2.22
C ALA A 174 7.64 19.90 -2.23
N ALA A 175 7.21 18.92 -1.45
CA ALA A 175 5.81 18.54 -1.29
C ALA A 175 4.99 19.68 -0.66
N LYS A 176 5.48 20.28 0.43
CA LYS A 176 4.84 21.45 1.08
C LYS A 176 4.75 22.65 0.13
N LYS A 177 5.80 22.94 -0.65
CA LYS A 177 5.78 24.03 -1.65
C LYS A 177 4.81 23.74 -2.78
N ALA A 178 4.72 22.49 -3.26
CA ALA A 178 3.75 22.08 -4.27
C ALA A 178 2.30 22.14 -3.75
N GLU A 179 2.06 21.73 -2.50
CA GLU A 179 0.75 21.83 -1.85
C GLU A 179 0.33 23.29 -1.64
N ALA A 180 1.23 24.14 -1.13
CA ALA A 180 0.99 25.57 -0.96
C ALA A 180 0.69 26.26 -2.30
N LEU A 181 1.44 25.96 -3.37
CA LEU A 181 1.20 26.48 -4.71
C LEU A 181 -0.19 26.04 -5.24
N LYS A 182 -0.55 24.78 -5.04
CA LYS A 182 -1.85 24.23 -5.44
C LYS A 182 -2.99 24.87 -4.65
N GLN A 183 -2.81 25.10 -3.35
CA GLN A 183 -3.80 25.77 -2.50
C GLN A 183 -3.97 27.24 -2.89
N GLN A 184 -2.87 27.95 -3.21
CA GLN A 184 -2.92 29.31 -3.74
C GLN A 184 -3.67 29.36 -5.09
N GLN A 185 -3.35 28.46 -6.02
CA GLN A 185 -4.06 28.34 -7.30
C GLN A 185 -5.56 28.08 -7.13
N LEU A 186 -5.97 27.24 -6.16
CA LEU A 186 -7.38 27.00 -5.86
C LEU A 186 -8.07 28.24 -5.27
N VAL A 187 -7.41 28.98 -4.38
CA VAL A 187 -7.93 30.24 -3.82
C VAL A 187 -8.08 31.32 -4.90
N ASP A 188 -7.09 31.47 -5.78
CA ASP A 188 -7.13 32.48 -6.84
C ASP A 188 -8.13 32.09 -7.96
N ALA A 189 -8.29 30.79 -8.24
CA ALA A 189 -9.35 30.29 -9.11
C ALA A 189 -10.75 30.52 -8.51
N GLN A 190 -10.94 30.31 -7.21
CA GLN A 190 -12.21 30.64 -6.52
C GLN A 190 -12.50 32.13 -6.57
N LYS A 191 -11.54 33.00 -6.20
CA LYS A 191 -11.69 34.46 -6.29
C LYS A 191 -12.08 34.91 -7.70
N LYS A 192 -11.45 34.34 -8.74
CA LYS A 192 -11.80 34.64 -10.13
C LYS A 192 -13.21 34.17 -10.49
N ALA A 193 -13.58 32.94 -10.12
CA ALA A 193 -14.91 32.41 -10.37
C ALA A 193 -16.02 33.19 -9.65
N ASP A 194 -15.78 33.65 -8.43
CA ASP A 194 -16.74 34.44 -7.66
C ASP A 194 -16.82 35.89 -8.15
N ALA A 195 -15.70 36.48 -8.60
CA ALA A 195 -15.70 37.76 -9.30
C ALA A 195 -16.48 37.69 -10.64
N GLU A 196 -16.29 36.62 -11.42
CA GLU A 196 -17.05 36.39 -12.66
C GLU A 196 -18.54 36.16 -12.38
N LYS A 197 -18.91 35.35 -11.37
CA LYS A 197 -20.31 35.19 -10.94
C LYS A 197 -20.92 36.53 -10.52
N LYS A 198 -20.23 37.33 -9.71
CA LYS A 198 -20.73 38.64 -9.29
C LYS A 198 -20.91 39.57 -10.49
N ALA A 199 -19.95 39.62 -11.42
CA ALA A 199 -20.07 40.41 -12.65
C ALA A 199 -21.21 39.95 -13.56
N GLN A 200 -21.50 38.63 -13.63
CA GLN A 200 -22.65 38.09 -14.34
C GLN A 200 -23.97 38.43 -13.63
N GLN A 201 -24.03 38.35 -12.30
CA GLN A 201 -25.20 38.75 -11.50
C GLN A 201 -25.49 40.25 -11.64
N ASP A 202 -24.48 41.11 -11.53
CA ASP A 202 -24.62 42.57 -11.70
C ASP A 202 -25.11 42.92 -13.12
N LYS A 203 -24.60 42.24 -14.16
CA LYS A 203 -25.08 42.38 -15.55
C LYS A 203 -26.53 41.89 -15.70
N ALA A 204 -26.88 40.73 -15.14
CA ALA A 204 -28.23 40.17 -15.22
C ALA A 204 -29.26 41.03 -14.47
N ALA A 205 -28.90 41.55 -13.29
CA ALA A 205 -29.73 42.49 -12.52
C ALA A 205 -29.96 43.79 -13.30
N LYS A 206 -28.90 44.37 -13.90
CA LYS A 206 -29.02 45.58 -14.72
C LYS A 206 -29.85 45.36 -15.98
N ALA A 207 -29.73 44.20 -16.63
CA ALA A 207 -30.55 43.82 -17.78
C ALA A 207 -32.02 43.64 -17.38
N LYS A 208 -32.31 42.98 -16.25
CA LYS A 208 -33.67 42.80 -15.74
C LYS A 208 -34.31 44.14 -15.36
N ALA A 209 -33.60 45.02 -14.66
CA ALA A 209 -34.07 46.36 -14.32
C ALA A 209 -34.35 47.23 -15.56
N ALA A 210 -33.51 47.14 -16.59
CA ALA A 210 -33.75 47.82 -17.87
C ALA A 210 -34.98 47.26 -18.60
N GLN A 211 -35.19 45.94 -18.58
CA GLN A 211 -36.34 45.28 -19.19
C GLN A 211 -37.64 45.62 -18.45
N GLU A 212 -37.63 45.64 -17.11
CA GLU A 212 -38.75 46.07 -16.27
C GLU A 212 -39.10 47.54 -16.51
N ALA A 213 -38.11 48.44 -16.56
CA ALA A 213 -38.33 49.85 -16.87
C ALA A 213 -38.88 50.08 -18.30
N ALA A 214 -38.43 49.29 -19.29
CA ALA A 214 -38.97 49.32 -20.65
C ALA A 214 -40.41 48.80 -20.71
N ALA A 215 -40.72 47.70 -20.00
CA ALA A 215 -42.06 47.14 -19.91
C ALA A 215 -43.04 48.10 -19.19
N GLN A 216 -42.59 48.78 -18.14
CA GLN A 216 -43.35 49.81 -17.43
C GLN A 216 -43.73 50.95 -18.38
N LYS A 217 -42.75 51.51 -19.10
CA LYS A 217 -42.99 52.57 -20.11
C LYS A 217 -43.93 52.14 -21.22
N ALA A 218 -43.81 50.90 -21.71
CA ALA A 218 -44.72 50.35 -22.72
C ALA A 218 -46.16 50.19 -22.19
N ALA A 219 -46.32 49.72 -20.95
CA ALA A 219 -47.62 49.60 -20.30
C ALA A 219 -48.28 50.97 -20.05
N ASP A 220 -47.52 51.97 -19.62
CA ASP A 220 -48.00 53.33 -19.40
C ASP A 220 -48.42 54.00 -20.73
N ALA A 221 -47.64 53.81 -21.80
CA ALA A 221 -48.00 54.25 -23.15
C ALA A 221 -49.29 53.59 -23.66
N ALA A 222 -49.46 52.28 -23.43
CA ALA A 222 -50.68 51.56 -23.80
C ALA A 222 -51.91 52.04 -23.01
N ARG A 223 -51.76 52.38 -21.71
CA ARG A 223 -52.85 53.02 -20.94
C ARG A 223 -53.22 54.38 -21.50
N ALA A 224 -52.23 55.22 -21.82
CA ALA A 224 -52.46 56.54 -22.40
C ALA A 224 -53.22 56.47 -23.74
N GLN A 225 -52.83 55.54 -24.64
CA GLN A 225 -53.54 55.29 -25.89
C GLN A 225 -54.99 54.84 -25.66
N ARG A 226 -55.23 53.94 -24.70
CA ARG A 226 -56.59 53.46 -24.39
C ARG A 226 -57.50 54.56 -23.81
N LEU A 227 -56.95 55.45 -22.99
CA LEU A 227 -57.66 56.63 -22.48
C LEU A 227 -57.96 57.64 -23.61
N ALA A 228 -57.03 57.86 -24.54
CA ALA A 228 -57.26 58.71 -25.70
C ALA A 228 -58.36 58.15 -26.63
N ALA A 229 -58.36 56.83 -26.88
CA ALA A 229 -59.40 56.16 -27.67
C ALA A 229 -60.79 56.27 -27.01
N LEU A 230 -60.88 56.08 -25.68
CA LEU A 230 -62.12 56.29 -24.93
C LEU A 230 -62.61 57.75 -24.99
N ARG A 231 -61.70 58.73 -24.93
CA ARG A 231 -62.06 60.15 -25.09
C ARG A 231 -62.55 60.49 -26.50
N GLY A 232 -62.01 59.85 -27.53
CA GLY A 232 -62.52 59.94 -28.90
C GLY A 232 -63.90 59.30 -29.06
N MET A 233 -64.11 58.13 -28.44
CA MET A 233 -65.39 57.40 -28.49
C MET A 233 -66.51 58.08 -27.68
N ALA A 234 -66.17 58.84 -26.64
CA ALA A 234 -67.14 59.66 -25.90
C ALA A 234 -67.50 61.00 -26.60
N GLY A 235 -66.76 61.38 -27.66
CA GLY A 235 -66.97 62.60 -28.44
C GLY A 235 -67.61 62.38 -29.81
N GLY A 236 -67.96 61.14 -30.17
CA GLY A 236 -68.52 60.78 -31.48
C GLY A 236 -69.66 59.77 -31.36
N THR A 237 -70.69 59.94 -32.19
CA THR A 237 -71.88 59.09 -32.23
C THR A 237 -71.58 57.63 -32.59
N ALA A 238 -72.40 56.71 -32.05
CA ALA A 238 -72.20 55.27 -32.18
C ALA A 238 -72.33 54.74 -33.63
N GLY A 239 -71.47 53.79 -34.03
CA GLY A 239 -71.59 53.10 -35.31
C GLY A 239 -70.50 52.06 -35.63
N ALA A 240 -70.82 50.79 -35.39
CA ALA A 240 -70.35 49.58 -36.09
C ALA A 240 -68.83 49.25 -36.22
N THR A 241 -68.47 48.17 -35.50
CA THR A 241 -67.80 46.97 -36.06
C THR A 241 -66.43 47.11 -36.76
N GLY A 242 -65.35 46.96 -35.98
CA GLY A 242 -64.02 46.61 -36.48
C GLY A 242 -63.55 45.26 -35.92
N ASN A 243 -63.46 44.23 -36.76
CA ASN A 243 -62.86 42.95 -36.40
C ASN A 243 -61.37 43.14 -36.04
N GLY A 244 -60.93 42.60 -34.90
CA GLY A 244 -59.51 42.57 -34.56
C GLY A 244 -59.24 41.92 -33.20
N LEU A 245 -58.12 41.18 -33.13
CA LEU A 245 -57.60 40.44 -31.97
C LEU A 245 -58.50 39.23 -31.58
N GLY A 246 -58.01 37.99 -31.65
CA GLY A 246 -56.60 37.58 -31.62
C GLY A 246 -56.02 37.75 -30.21
N SER A 247 -56.75 37.27 -29.19
CA SER A 247 -56.28 37.17 -27.82
C SER A 247 -56.22 35.70 -27.39
N GLN A 248 -55.02 35.13 -27.52
CA GLN A 248 -54.68 33.80 -26.99
C GLN A 248 -54.63 33.88 -25.45
N ALA A 249 -55.78 33.87 -24.82
CA ALA A 249 -55.93 33.87 -23.37
C ALA A 249 -55.87 32.44 -22.80
N GLY A 250 -55.26 32.26 -21.63
CA GLY A 250 -55.51 31.09 -20.79
C GLY A 250 -54.65 29.85 -21.05
N GLY A 251 -53.39 30.00 -21.45
CA GLY A 251 -52.44 28.89 -21.41
C GLY A 251 -52.10 28.44 -19.99
N THR A 252 -52.94 27.58 -19.38
CA THR A 252 -52.59 26.81 -18.16
C THR A 252 -51.65 25.63 -18.49
N GLY A 253 -50.63 25.92 -19.32
CA GLY A 253 -49.63 24.96 -19.73
C GLY A 253 -48.52 24.84 -18.68
N SER A 254 -48.25 23.62 -18.23
CA SER A 254 -46.99 23.31 -17.52
C SER A 254 -45.81 23.41 -18.49
N GLY A 255 -45.40 24.64 -18.77
CA GLY A 255 -44.40 24.96 -19.80
C GLY A 255 -43.00 24.49 -19.41
N ALA A 256 -42.59 23.34 -19.95
CA ALA A 256 -41.17 23.05 -20.11
C ALA A 256 -40.61 24.02 -21.16
N GLY A 257 -39.85 25.03 -20.70
CA GLY A 257 -39.22 26.04 -21.56
C GLY A 257 -38.09 25.46 -22.41
N GLY A 258 -38.44 24.74 -23.47
CA GLY A 258 -37.53 24.15 -24.45
C GLY A 258 -38.25 23.94 -25.78
N THR A 259 -37.50 23.72 -26.87
CA THR A 259 -38.01 23.63 -28.25
C THR A 259 -38.65 22.26 -28.57
N ALA A 260 -39.32 21.64 -27.60
CA ALA A 260 -39.91 20.31 -27.70
C ALA A 260 -41.42 20.40 -27.96
N SER A 261 -42.01 19.42 -28.66
CA SER A 261 -43.47 19.37 -28.84
C SER A 261 -44.19 19.25 -27.50
N ALA A 262 -45.44 19.73 -27.46
CA ALA A 262 -46.38 19.34 -26.43
C ALA A 262 -46.45 17.80 -26.35
N GLY A 263 -46.38 17.24 -25.14
CA GLY A 263 -46.35 15.79 -24.89
C GLY A 263 -45.00 15.09 -25.09
N TYR A 264 -43.94 15.76 -25.56
CA TYR A 264 -42.63 15.12 -25.72
C TYR A 264 -42.05 14.63 -24.38
N ALA A 265 -42.09 15.49 -23.36
CA ALA A 265 -41.64 15.16 -22.02
C ALA A 265 -42.41 13.96 -21.41
N ASP A 266 -43.68 13.78 -21.77
CA ASP A 266 -44.49 12.65 -21.31
C ASP A 266 -44.07 11.33 -21.96
N ARG A 267 -43.80 11.33 -23.28
CA ARG A 267 -43.21 10.16 -23.97
C ARG A 267 -41.88 9.75 -23.36
N VAL A 268 -41.01 10.73 -23.07
CA VAL A 268 -39.73 10.48 -22.40
C VAL A 268 -39.94 9.92 -20.99
N ARG A 269 -40.83 10.52 -20.19
CA ARG A 269 -41.14 10.03 -18.84
C ARG A 269 -41.71 8.63 -18.83
N ALA A 270 -42.60 8.29 -19.78
CA ALA A 270 -43.15 6.94 -19.90
C ALA A 270 -42.07 5.88 -20.16
N LYS A 271 -41.03 6.19 -20.95
CA LYS A 271 -39.89 5.29 -21.17
C LYS A 271 -38.94 5.22 -19.96
N VAL A 272 -38.71 6.34 -19.27
CA VAL A 272 -37.75 6.41 -18.15
C VAL A 272 -38.32 5.85 -16.85
N LYS A 273 -39.60 6.10 -16.54
CA LYS A 273 -40.26 5.71 -15.28
C LYS A 273 -40.11 4.23 -14.88
N PRO A 274 -40.30 3.22 -15.77
CA PRO A 274 -40.09 1.82 -15.39
C PRO A 274 -38.63 1.47 -15.08
N ASN A 275 -37.65 2.28 -15.52
CA ASN A 275 -36.23 2.07 -15.26
C ASN A 275 -35.73 2.72 -13.95
N ILE A 276 -36.60 3.44 -13.23
CA ILE A 276 -36.27 4.07 -11.94
C ILE A 276 -36.32 3.02 -10.82
N ALA A 277 -35.17 2.39 -10.56
CA ALA A 277 -34.99 1.51 -9.41
C ALA A 277 -34.72 2.34 -8.14
N TYR A 278 -35.77 2.66 -7.38
CA TYR A 278 -35.69 3.35 -6.10
C TYR A 278 -36.49 2.60 -5.02
N GLY A 279 -35.82 2.20 -3.94
CA GLY A 279 -36.39 1.45 -2.81
C GLY A 279 -36.40 2.20 -1.48
N GLY A 280 -36.21 3.52 -1.48
CA GLY A 280 -36.23 4.36 -0.28
C GLY A 280 -37.61 4.96 0.01
N ASP A 281 -37.68 5.84 1.01
CA ASP A 281 -38.92 6.55 1.35
C ASP A 281 -39.37 7.49 0.20
N THR A 282 -40.68 7.51 -0.08
CA THR A 282 -41.33 8.34 -1.11
C THR A 282 -42.30 9.38 -0.50
N THR A 283 -42.33 9.49 0.83
CA THR A 283 -43.09 10.47 1.59
C THR A 283 -42.76 11.90 1.11
N GLY A 284 -43.79 12.73 0.95
CA GLY A 284 -43.65 14.11 0.43
C GLY A 284 -43.55 14.23 -1.10
N ASN A 285 -43.53 13.13 -1.87
CA ASN A 285 -43.40 13.12 -3.34
C ASN A 285 -42.16 13.93 -3.86
N PRO A 286 -40.93 13.55 -3.45
CA PRO A 286 -39.69 14.20 -3.86
C PRO A 286 -39.64 14.45 -5.37
N THR A 287 -39.55 15.71 -5.79
CA THR A 287 -39.60 16.11 -7.21
C THR A 287 -38.21 16.53 -7.68
N ALA A 288 -37.61 15.74 -8.56
CA ALA A 288 -36.38 16.09 -9.27
C ALA A 288 -36.71 16.80 -10.59
N VAL A 289 -35.92 17.81 -10.96
CA VAL A 289 -35.94 18.40 -12.32
C VAL A 289 -34.56 18.28 -12.93
N VAL A 290 -34.48 17.60 -14.07
CA VAL A 290 -33.25 17.27 -14.78
C VAL A 290 -33.31 17.85 -16.18
N SER A 291 -32.31 18.63 -16.57
CA SER A 291 -32.12 19.05 -17.95
C SER A 291 -31.29 18.02 -18.69
N VAL A 292 -31.78 17.54 -19.83
CA VAL A 292 -31.09 16.58 -20.68
C VAL A 292 -30.88 17.21 -22.05
N ARG A 293 -29.64 17.16 -22.55
CA ARG A 293 -29.31 17.48 -23.94
C ARG A 293 -29.28 16.20 -24.76
N LEU A 294 -29.88 16.26 -25.95
CA LEU A 294 -30.06 15.10 -26.82
C LEU A 294 -29.45 15.37 -28.19
N ALA A 295 -28.91 14.32 -28.78
CA ALA A 295 -28.59 14.29 -30.19
C ALA A 295 -29.88 14.11 -31.03
N PRO A 296 -29.89 14.49 -32.32
CA PRO A 296 -31.12 14.45 -33.15
C PRO A 296 -31.75 13.06 -33.31
N ASP A 297 -30.97 12.01 -33.11
CA ASP A 297 -31.37 10.59 -33.13
C ASP A 297 -32.13 10.14 -31.87
N GLY A 298 -32.03 10.88 -30.76
CA GLY A 298 -32.58 10.55 -29.44
C GLY A 298 -31.53 10.26 -28.36
N SER A 299 -30.23 10.20 -28.71
CA SER A 299 -29.18 9.77 -27.79
C SER A 299 -28.82 10.83 -26.74
N VAL A 300 -28.50 10.42 -25.51
CA VAL A 300 -28.21 11.34 -24.38
C VAL A 300 -26.78 11.89 -24.44
N LEU A 301 -26.63 13.19 -24.71
CA LEU A 301 -25.33 13.87 -24.79
C LEU A 301 -24.82 14.37 -23.42
N SER A 302 -25.71 14.94 -22.62
CA SER A 302 -25.36 15.43 -21.28
C SER A 302 -26.61 15.59 -20.42
N MET A 303 -26.47 15.39 -19.11
CA MET A 303 -27.55 15.48 -18.16
C MET A 303 -27.12 16.33 -16.95
N GLN A 304 -27.98 17.23 -16.49
CA GLN A 304 -27.71 18.17 -15.40
C GLN A 304 -28.93 18.27 -14.46
N LEU A 305 -28.71 18.12 -13.16
CA LEU A 305 -29.75 18.29 -12.15
C LEU A 305 -30.02 19.79 -11.92
N VAL A 306 -31.15 20.29 -12.44
CA VAL A 306 -31.57 21.69 -12.31
C VAL A 306 -32.21 21.96 -10.95
N LYS A 307 -32.93 20.96 -10.41
CA LYS A 307 -33.49 21.01 -9.06
C LYS A 307 -33.43 19.63 -8.43
N SER A 308 -32.67 19.52 -7.34
CA SER A 308 -32.68 18.33 -6.49
C SER A 308 -34.06 18.13 -5.86
N SER A 309 -34.45 16.87 -5.69
CA SER A 309 -35.66 16.49 -4.98
C SER A 309 -35.57 16.59 -3.46
N GLY A 310 -34.38 16.91 -2.91
CA GLY A 310 -34.08 16.81 -1.48
C GLY A 310 -33.62 15.41 -1.05
N ASN A 311 -33.68 14.42 -1.94
CA ASN A 311 -33.22 13.06 -1.68
C ASN A 311 -32.17 12.63 -2.73
N PRO A 312 -30.87 12.56 -2.36
CA PRO A 312 -29.80 12.17 -3.29
C PRO A 312 -29.96 10.78 -3.91
N ALA A 313 -30.57 9.83 -3.20
CA ALA A 313 -30.81 8.49 -3.73
C ALA A 313 -31.93 8.46 -4.78
N TRP A 314 -32.96 9.31 -4.65
CA TRP A 314 -33.95 9.53 -5.70
C TRP A 314 -33.31 10.21 -6.92
N ASP A 315 -32.54 11.28 -6.71
CA ASP A 315 -31.89 12.01 -7.80
C ASP A 315 -30.89 11.14 -8.58
N ALA A 316 -30.16 10.25 -7.90
CA ALA A 316 -29.26 9.27 -8.53
C ALA A 316 -30.00 8.15 -9.27
N ALA A 317 -31.14 7.68 -8.73
CA ALA A 317 -31.99 6.68 -9.39
C ALA A 317 -32.61 7.25 -10.69
N VAL A 318 -33.09 8.50 -10.65
CA VAL A 318 -33.61 9.20 -11.84
C VAL A 318 -32.52 9.37 -12.91
N GLN A 319 -31.31 9.81 -12.54
CA GLN A 319 -30.20 9.93 -13.48
C GLN A 319 -29.84 8.57 -14.11
N SER A 320 -29.70 7.53 -13.29
CA SER A 320 -29.41 6.17 -13.75
C SER A 320 -30.50 5.63 -14.70
N ALA A 321 -31.77 5.94 -14.44
CA ALA A 321 -32.89 5.55 -15.28
C ALA A 321 -32.90 6.25 -16.65
N ILE A 322 -32.50 7.53 -16.70
CA ILE A 322 -32.35 8.27 -17.96
C ILE A 322 -31.26 7.64 -18.82
N THR A 323 -30.09 7.35 -18.24
CA THR A 323 -28.99 6.66 -18.94
C THR A 323 -29.39 5.26 -19.42
N LYS A 324 -30.14 4.48 -18.61
CA LYS A 324 -30.69 3.18 -19.02
C LYS A 324 -31.76 3.25 -20.13
N SER A 325 -32.31 4.43 -20.39
CA SER A 325 -33.39 4.63 -21.37
C SER A 325 -32.92 5.15 -22.73
N ASP A 326 -31.61 5.37 -22.86
CA ASP A 326 -30.91 5.80 -24.07
C ASP A 326 -31.07 4.78 -25.22
N PRO A 327 -31.45 5.16 -26.45
CA PRO A 327 -31.90 6.49 -26.89
C PRO A 327 -33.35 6.79 -26.47
N LEU A 328 -33.61 8.04 -26.11
CA LEU A 328 -34.94 8.53 -25.79
C LEU A 328 -35.84 8.59 -27.04
N PRO A 329 -37.19 8.54 -26.89
CA PRO A 329 -38.08 8.66 -28.04
C PRO A 329 -37.83 9.95 -28.82
N ARG A 330 -38.02 9.90 -30.14
CA ARG A 330 -37.94 11.06 -31.03
C ARG A 330 -39.20 11.91 -30.92
N ASP A 331 -39.11 13.17 -31.32
CA ASP A 331 -40.25 14.08 -31.30
C ASP A 331 -41.16 13.91 -32.53
N THR A 332 -42.31 14.59 -32.56
CA THR A 332 -43.27 14.58 -33.68
C THR A 332 -42.64 14.96 -35.02
N ASN A 333 -41.53 15.71 -35.00
CA ASN A 333 -40.76 16.13 -36.16
C ASN A 333 -39.72 15.09 -36.62
N GLY A 334 -39.76 13.85 -36.10
CA GLY A 334 -38.83 12.76 -36.43
C GLY A 334 -37.41 12.91 -35.87
N LYS A 335 -37.14 13.95 -35.09
CA LYS A 335 -35.86 14.24 -34.41
C LYS A 335 -36.12 14.58 -32.94
N ALA A 336 -35.18 14.29 -32.05
CA ALA A 336 -35.28 14.75 -30.66
C ALA A 336 -34.92 16.25 -30.52
N PRO A 337 -35.50 16.98 -29.56
CA PRO A 337 -35.14 18.38 -29.29
C PRO A 337 -33.75 18.48 -28.65
N PRO A 338 -32.95 19.51 -28.95
CA PRO A 338 -31.56 19.63 -28.47
C PRO A 338 -31.43 19.74 -26.94
N SER A 339 -32.48 20.18 -26.25
CA SER A 339 -32.57 20.16 -24.80
C SER A 339 -34.02 20.02 -24.32
N VAL A 340 -34.22 19.26 -23.25
CA VAL A 340 -35.52 19.09 -22.58
C VAL A 340 -35.33 19.10 -21.06
N ASN A 341 -36.24 19.78 -20.35
CA ASN A 341 -36.30 19.75 -18.88
C ASN A 341 -37.36 18.73 -18.44
N LEU A 342 -36.92 17.64 -17.83
CA LEU A 342 -37.75 16.54 -17.37
C LEU A 342 -37.98 16.65 -15.87
N ARG A 343 -39.25 16.56 -15.46
CA ARG A 343 -39.66 16.55 -14.05
C ARG A 343 -40.11 15.15 -13.65
N PHE A 344 -39.41 14.54 -12.69
CA PHE A 344 -39.69 13.20 -12.17
C PHE A 344 -40.08 13.25 -10.69
N SER A 345 -41.15 12.54 -10.33
CA SER A 345 -41.56 12.33 -8.93
C SER A 345 -42.10 10.91 -8.72
N PRO A 346 -41.99 10.31 -7.51
CA PRO A 346 -42.44 8.94 -7.29
C PRO A 346 -43.89 8.69 -7.69
N LYS A 347 -44.76 9.69 -7.51
CA LYS A 347 -46.20 9.61 -7.81
C LYS A 347 -46.58 10.21 -9.18
N GLY A 348 -45.61 10.70 -9.95
CA GLY A 348 -45.80 11.43 -11.23
C GLY A 348 -44.57 11.40 -12.09
#